data_AF-A0A2U0AAJ0-F1
#
_entry.id   AF-A0A2U0AAJ0-F1
#
_cell.length_a   1.000
_cell.length_b   1.000
_cell.length_c   1.000
_cell.angle_alpha   90.00
_cell.angle_beta   90.00
_cell.angle_gamma   90.00
#
_symmetry.space_group_name_H-M   'P 1'
#
loop_
_entity.id
_entity.type
_entity.pdbx_description
1 polymer ?
#
loop_
_entity_poly.entity_id
_entity_poly.type
_entity_poly.pdbx_seq_one_letter_code
_entity_poly.pdbx_strand_id
1 'polypeptide(L)'
;MKKLIVAFLLAAVPMLVMAAGGGAHLDDADIDLGDQASLQRGAKYFVNYCLSCHSAQFQRYNRMARDLGLTEAEVIENLMFTTDKIGDTMKIAMTMEQGTEWFGNPPPDLSVLARARGVDWIYTYLRSFYLDEKRPFGVNNIVFPDVGMPHVLWELQGSQKAVFKLVKDSAGNDVEKFDHFEPVSEGLLSPAEYDQVARDLT
;
A
#
# COMPACT_ATOMS: atom_id res chain seq x y z
N MET A 1 24.49 -49.11 4.34
CA MET A 1 24.98 -47.82 3.80
C MET A 1 24.12 -47.27 2.67
N LYS A 2 23.76 -48.03 1.62
CA LYS A 2 22.86 -47.56 0.54
C LYS A 2 21.47 -47.09 1.01
N LYS A 3 20.87 -47.75 2.01
CA LYS A 3 19.55 -47.37 2.56
C LYS A 3 19.54 -46.07 3.39
N LEU A 4 20.69 -45.68 3.95
CA LEU A 4 20.83 -44.44 4.74
C LEU A 4 21.06 -43.22 3.83
N ILE A 5 21.70 -43.42 2.68
CA ILE A 5 21.88 -42.37 1.66
C ILE A 5 20.55 -42.00 1.01
N VAL A 6 19.68 -42.99 0.75
CA VAL A 6 18.32 -42.75 0.21
C VAL A 6 17.44 -42.01 1.22
N ALA A 7 17.56 -42.31 2.52
CA ALA A 7 16.82 -41.61 3.58
C ALA A 7 17.26 -40.15 3.75
N PHE A 8 18.57 -39.86 3.60
CA PHE A 8 19.07 -38.48 3.64
C PHE A 8 18.68 -37.67 2.39
N LEU A 9 18.61 -38.32 1.22
CA LEU A 9 18.15 -37.69 -0.03
C LEU A 9 16.64 -37.39 0.00
N LEU A 10 15.80 -38.20 0.65
CA LEU A 10 14.38 -37.89 0.82
C LEU A 10 14.10 -36.82 1.88
N ALA A 11 14.97 -36.67 2.88
CA ALA A 11 14.82 -35.66 3.94
C ALA A 11 15.19 -34.24 3.49
N ALA A 12 15.95 -34.08 2.40
CA ALA A 12 16.34 -32.78 1.86
C ALA A 12 15.34 -32.18 0.84
N VAL A 13 14.30 -32.94 0.45
CA VAL A 13 13.32 -32.53 -0.58
C VAL A 13 12.35 -31.41 -0.14
N PRO A 14 12.00 -31.15 1.14
CA PRO A 14 11.03 -30.10 1.44
C PRO A 14 11.57 -28.67 1.33
N MET A 15 12.85 -28.45 1.00
CA MET A 15 13.42 -27.08 0.90
C MET A 15 13.25 -26.41 -0.47
N LEU A 16 12.54 -27.03 -1.42
CA LEU A 16 12.22 -26.45 -2.73
C LEU A 16 10.73 -26.15 -2.90
N VAL A 17 10.03 -25.82 -1.82
CA VAL A 17 8.77 -25.08 -1.95
C VAL A 17 9.13 -23.64 -2.35
N MET A 18 9.41 -23.45 -3.64
CA MET A 18 9.24 -22.14 -4.24
C MET A 18 7.76 -21.82 -4.10
N ALA A 19 7.44 -20.82 -3.28
CA ALA A 19 6.13 -20.23 -3.27
C ALA A 19 5.87 -19.68 -4.68
N ALA A 20 5.16 -20.44 -5.50
CA ALA A 20 4.43 -19.91 -6.65
C ALA A 20 3.27 -19.08 -6.07
N GLY A 21 3.60 -17.97 -5.42
CA GLY A 21 2.63 -17.01 -4.94
C GLY A 21 1.99 -16.39 -6.16
N GLY A 22 0.74 -16.76 -6.46
CA GLY A 22 -0.07 -16.18 -7.54
C GLY A 22 -0.47 -14.72 -7.29
N GLY A 23 0.40 -13.93 -6.66
CA GLY A 23 0.25 -12.49 -6.48
C GLY A 23 1.05 -11.72 -7.51
N ALA A 24 0.72 -10.43 -7.68
CA ALA A 24 1.56 -9.54 -8.47
C ALA A 24 2.99 -9.46 -7.90
N HIS A 25 3.94 -9.11 -8.76
CA HIS A 25 5.28 -8.77 -8.30
C HIS A 25 5.19 -7.58 -7.33
N LEU A 26 5.89 -7.68 -6.20
CA LEU A 26 6.02 -6.60 -5.23
C LEU A 26 7.43 -6.02 -5.38
N ASP A 27 7.48 -4.72 -5.57
CA ASP A 27 8.73 -3.96 -5.60
C ASP A 27 9.23 -3.72 -4.17
N ASP A 28 10.55 -3.74 -3.99
CA ASP A 28 11.18 -3.50 -2.68
C ASP A 28 11.02 -2.03 -2.27
N ALA A 29 10.40 -1.83 -1.11
CA ALA A 29 10.13 -0.51 -0.56
C ALA A 29 11.37 0.18 0.02
N ASP A 30 12.46 -0.53 0.32
CA ASP A 30 13.72 -0.02 0.89
C ASP A 30 13.50 1.03 2.00
N ILE A 31 12.76 0.63 3.04
CA ILE A 31 12.33 1.54 4.13
C ILE A 31 13.43 1.69 5.18
N ASP A 32 13.81 2.94 5.46
CA ASP A 32 14.67 3.30 6.58
C ASP A 32 13.86 3.94 7.73
N LEU A 33 13.65 3.18 8.81
CA LEU A 33 12.97 3.67 10.02
C LEU A 33 13.81 4.69 10.82
N GLY A 34 15.08 4.89 10.46
CA GLY A 34 15.95 5.93 11.01
C GLY A 34 15.78 7.30 10.33
N ASP A 35 15.19 7.35 9.13
CA ASP A 35 14.96 8.61 8.40
C ASP A 35 13.77 9.37 8.97
N GLN A 36 14.05 10.23 9.95
CA GLN A 36 13.04 11.08 10.59
C GLN A 36 12.32 12.00 9.59
N ALA A 37 13.01 12.47 8.54
CA ALA A 37 12.38 13.35 7.56
C ALA A 37 11.39 12.58 6.69
N SER A 38 11.72 11.35 6.30
CA SER A 38 10.78 10.42 5.64
C SER A 38 9.56 10.18 6.49
N LEU A 39 9.74 9.79 7.76
CA LEU A 39 8.63 9.50 8.65
C LEU A 39 7.71 10.71 8.91
N GLN A 40 8.28 11.92 9.02
CA GLN A 40 7.51 13.16 9.15
C GLN A 40 6.72 13.49 7.87
N ARG A 41 7.30 13.31 6.68
CA ARG A 41 6.58 13.45 5.40
C ARG A 41 5.47 12.41 5.29
N GLY A 42 5.75 11.18 5.71
CA GLY A 42 4.77 10.09 5.80
C GLY A 42 3.55 10.44 6.64
N ALA A 43 3.78 10.95 7.85
CA ALA A 43 2.70 11.41 8.73
C ALA A 43 1.88 12.55 8.08
N LYS A 44 2.55 13.50 7.43
CA LYS A 44 1.86 14.56 6.66
C LYS A 44 0.99 13.96 5.55
N TYR A 45 1.53 13.10 4.70
CA TYR A 45 0.77 12.50 3.60
C TYR A 45 -0.39 11.64 4.11
N PHE A 46 -0.16 10.82 5.15
CA PHE A 46 -1.19 9.99 5.75
C PHE A 46 -2.37 10.83 6.26
N VAL A 47 -2.10 11.89 7.01
CA VAL A 47 -3.15 12.76 7.56
C VAL A 47 -3.93 13.47 6.44
N ASN A 48 -3.24 13.94 5.40
CA ASN A 48 -3.87 14.75 4.35
C ASN A 48 -4.59 13.91 3.28
N TYR A 49 -4.14 12.68 3.00
CA TYR A 49 -4.69 11.85 1.91
C TYR A 49 -5.42 10.60 2.39
N CYS A 50 -5.11 10.07 3.56
CA CYS A 50 -5.62 8.77 4.02
C CYS A 50 -6.61 8.90 5.17
N LEU A 51 -6.34 9.79 6.14
CA LEU A 51 -7.07 9.87 7.41
C LEU A 51 -8.52 10.38 7.29
N SER A 52 -8.96 10.81 6.11
CA SER A 52 -10.38 11.11 5.86
C SER A 52 -11.21 9.84 5.69
N CYS A 53 -10.63 8.77 5.16
CA CYS A 53 -11.31 7.50 4.87
C CYS A 53 -10.82 6.34 5.73
N HIS A 54 -9.57 6.37 6.17
CA HIS A 54 -8.94 5.29 6.90
C HIS A 54 -8.57 5.73 8.31
N SER A 55 -8.98 4.99 9.33
CA SER A 55 -8.48 5.20 10.68
C SER A 55 -7.10 4.58 10.90
N ALA A 56 -6.38 5.09 11.90
CA ALA A 56 -5.26 4.42 12.53
C ALA A 56 -5.53 4.38 14.04
N GLN A 57 -6.57 3.65 14.43
CA GLN A 57 -7.15 3.69 15.78
C GLN A 57 -6.21 3.21 16.90
N PHE A 58 -5.12 2.50 16.59
CA PHE A 58 -4.10 2.14 17.59
C PHE A 58 -2.96 3.16 17.69
N GLN A 59 -2.96 4.20 16.86
CA GLN A 59 -1.98 5.29 16.90
C GLN A 59 -2.57 6.52 17.58
N ARG A 60 -1.84 7.07 18.56
CA ARG A 60 -2.17 8.35 19.22
C ARG A 60 -1.30 9.47 18.69
N TYR A 61 -1.86 10.68 18.55
CA TYR A 61 -1.12 11.84 18.04
C TYR A 61 0.14 12.15 18.87
N ASN A 62 0.04 12.11 20.21
CA ASN A 62 1.20 12.37 21.08
C ASN A 62 2.28 11.27 21.03
N ARG A 63 1.91 10.04 20.68
CA ARG A 63 2.87 8.95 20.51
C ARG A 63 3.63 9.16 19.21
N MET A 64 2.90 9.41 18.12
CA MET A 64 3.47 9.76 16.82
C MET A 64 4.39 10.98 16.94
N ALA A 65 3.96 12.07 17.61
CA ALA A 65 4.78 13.26 17.82
C ALA A 65 6.18 12.92 18.37
N ARG A 66 6.21 12.13 19.46
CA ARG A 66 7.46 11.72 20.11
C ARG A 66 8.32 10.80 19.24
N ASP A 67 7.71 9.87 18.52
CA ASP A 67 8.43 8.94 17.64
C ASP A 67 9.04 9.63 16.42
N LEU A 68 8.42 10.73 15.97
CA LEU A 68 8.85 11.52 14.82
C LEU A 68 9.69 12.74 15.20
N GLY A 69 10.01 12.91 16.49
CA GLY A 69 10.74 14.08 16.97
C GLY A 69 10.01 15.42 16.77
N LEU A 70 8.68 15.40 16.64
CA LEU A 70 7.83 16.57 16.51
C LEU A 70 7.38 17.08 17.88
N THR A 71 7.22 18.39 17.99
CA THR A 71 6.61 19.03 19.14
C THR A 71 5.09 18.83 19.14
N GLU A 72 4.49 18.91 20.33
CA GLU A 72 3.02 18.86 20.43
C GLU A 72 2.34 19.99 19.64
N ALA A 73 2.95 21.18 19.64
CA ALA A 73 2.44 22.34 18.90
C ALA A 73 2.42 22.08 17.39
N GLU A 74 3.49 21.54 16.82
CA GLU A 74 3.56 21.20 15.38
C GLU A 74 2.48 20.18 15.00
N VAL A 75 2.26 19.16 15.83
CA VAL A 75 1.21 18.15 15.57
C VAL A 75 -0.18 18.74 15.68
N ILE A 76 -0.45 19.55 16.70
CA ILE A 76 -1.75 20.20 16.89
C ILE A 76 -2.07 21.12 15.71
N GLU A 77 -1.11 21.93 15.27
CA GLU A 77 -1.30 22.92 14.22
C GLU A 77 -1.43 22.28 12.82
N ASN A 78 -0.66 21.23 12.54
CA ASN A 78 -0.49 20.73 11.17
C ASN A 78 -1.08 19.35 10.89
N LEU A 79 -1.39 18.55 11.92
CA LEU A 79 -1.75 17.13 11.74
C LEU A 79 -3.04 16.71 12.45
N MET A 80 -3.55 17.51 13.39
CA MET A 80 -4.66 17.15 14.27
C MET A 80 -6.00 17.77 13.81
N PHE A 81 -6.47 17.39 12.62
CA PHE A 81 -7.70 17.97 12.03
C PHE A 81 -9.01 17.34 12.53
N THR A 82 -8.95 16.18 13.18
CA THR A 82 -10.14 15.37 13.53
C THR A 82 -10.40 15.25 15.03
N THR A 83 -9.58 15.88 15.88
CA THR A 83 -9.73 15.90 17.34
C THR A 83 -9.10 17.15 17.94
N ASP A 84 -9.52 17.51 19.16
CA ASP A 84 -8.94 18.61 19.96
C ASP A 84 -7.93 18.12 21.01
N LYS A 85 -7.73 16.81 21.13
CA LYS A 85 -6.89 16.21 22.18
C LYS A 85 -5.74 15.44 21.56
N ILE A 86 -4.51 15.88 21.83
CA ILE A 86 -3.30 15.21 21.35
C ILE A 86 -3.13 13.77 21.89
N GLY A 87 -3.79 13.45 23.01
CA GLY A 87 -3.83 12.09 23.54
C GLY A 87 -4.74 11.15 22.77
N ASP A 88 -5.62 11.64 21.90
CA ASP A 88 -6.60 10.82 21.19
C ASP A 88 -5.96 10.00 20.07
N THR A 89 -6.68 8.97 19.65
CA THR A 89 -6.33 8.10 18.53
C THR A 89 -6.82 8.68 17.21
N MET A 90 -6.15 8.32 16.12
CA MET A 90 -6.51 8.74 14.76
C MET A 90 -7.78 8.02 14.28
N LYS A 91 -8.95 8.60 14.60
CA LYS A 91 -10.27 8.12 14.16
C LYS A 91 -10.82 9.01 13.04
N ILE A 92 -11.79 8.45 12.33
CA ILE A 92 -12.52 9.12 11.25
C ILE A 92 -13.99 9.28 11.62
N ALA A 93 -14.67 10.23 10.99
CA ALA A 93 -16.10 10.47 11.21
C ALA A 93 -16.99 9.47 10.44
N MET A 94 -16.49 8.92 9.34
CA MET A 94 -17.24 8.00 8.49
C MET A 94 -17.60 6.71 9.23
N THR A 95 -18.87 6.30 9.13
CA THR A 95 -19.35 5.03 9.69
C THR A 95 -19.15 3.86 8.72
N MET A 96 -19.22 2.62 9.21
CA MET A 96 -19.15 1.43 8.36
C MET A 96 -20.30 1.37 7.34
N GLU A 97 -21.49 1.83 7.71
CA GLU A 97 -22.66 1.86 6.83
C GLU A 97 -22.45 2.86 5.68
N GLN A 98 -21.96 4.06 6.00
CA GLN A 98 -21.58 5.06 5.00
C GLN A 98 -20.45 4.56 4.09
N GLY A 99 -19.41 3.94 4.65
CA GLY A 99 -18.32 3.36 3.86
C GLY A 99 -18.80 2.26 2.90
N THR A 100 -19.76 1.44 3.32
CA THR A 100 -20.39 0.42 2.46
C THR A 100 -21.22 1.06 1.35
N GLU A 101 -22.01 2.08 1.68
CA GLU A 101 -22.84 2.80 0.71
C GLU A 101 -21.98 3.53 -0.34
N TRP A 102 -20.91 4.19 0.08
CA TRP A 102 -20.08 5.04 -0.79
C TRP A 102 -19.04 4.26 -1.60
N PHE A 103 -18.45 3.21 -1.03
CA PHE A 103 -17.31 2.48 -1.62
C PHE A 103 -17.59 1.00 -1.90
N GLY A 104 -18.80 0.50 -1.57
CA GLY A 104 -19.17 -0.91 -1.66
C GLY A 104 -18.63 -1.78 -0.53
N ASN A 105 -17.61 -1.32 0.19
CA ASN A 105 -17.11 -1.90 1.43
C ASN A 105 -16.47 -0.81 2.31
N PRO A 106 -16.53 -0.91 3.64
CA PRO A 106 -15.87 0.03 4.53
C PRO A 106 -14.35 0.03 4.29
N PRO A 107 -13.71 1.20 4.11
CA PRO A 107 -12.25 1.27 4.10
C PRO A 107 -11.65 0.71 5.40
N PRO A 108 -10.60 -0.11 5.32
CA PRO A 108 -10.01 -0.75 6.49
C PRO A 108 -9.28 0.24 7.38
N ASP A 109 -9.20 -0.09 8.68
CA ASP A 109 -8.24 0.56 9.57
C ASP A 109 -6.80 0.18 9.19
N LEU A 110 -5.91 1.17 9.17
CA LEU A 110 -4.53 1.04 8.69
C LEU A 110 -3.50 0.87 9.82
N SER A 111 -3.92 0.81 11.09
CA SER A 111 -3.01 0.78 12.25
C SER A 111 -1.93 -0.31 12.18
N VAL A 112 -2.24 -1.43 11.54
CA VAL A 112 -1.37 -2.61 11.42
C VAL A 112 -1.29 -3.14 10.00
N LEU A 113 -1.65 -2.33 8.98
CA LEU A 113 -1.66 -2.79 7.59
C LEU A 113 -0.27 -3.28 7.15
N ALA A 114 0.79 -2.55 7.48
CA ALA A 114 2.17 -2.94 7.16
C ALA A 114 2.54 -4.30 7.76
N ARG A 115 2.04 -4.64 8.95
CA ARG A 115 2.24 -5.96 9.56
C ARG A 115 1.40 -7.05 8.88
N ALA A 116 0.21 -6.72 8.42
CA ALA A 116 -0.72 -7.67 7.82
C ALA A 116 -0.37 -8.01 6.36
N ARG A 117 0.16 -7.05 5.60
CA ARG A 117 0.41 -7.17 4.16
C ARG A 117 1.89 -7.10 3.78
N GLY A 118 2.74 -6.52 4.63
CA GLY A 118 4.14 -6.21 4.31
C GLY A 118 4.30 -4.79 3.74
N VAL A 119 5.49 -4.22 3.90
CA VAL A 119 5.83 -2.86 3.42
C VAL A 119 5.86 -2.80 1.90
N ASP A 120 6.47 -3.80 1.24
CA ASP A 120 6.54 -3.91 -0.22
C ASP A 120 5.15 -3.96 -0.87
N TRP A 121 4.17 -4.54 -0.17
CA TRP A 121 2.79 -4.58 -0.64
C TRP A 121 2.18 -3.17 -0.66
N ILE A 122 2.39 -2.36 0.39
CA ILE A 122 1.86 -1.00 0.47
C ILE A 122 2.53 -0.11 -0.57
N TYR A 123 3.86 -0.15 -0.63
CA TYR A 123 4.66 0.61 -1.59
C TYR A 123 4.23 0.33 -3.03
N THR A 124 4.13 -0.96 -3.40
CA THR A 124 3.71 -1.36 -4.74
C THR A 124 2.26 -0.98 -5.00
N TYR A 125 1.36 -1.21 -4.03
CA TYR A 125 -0.06 -0.87 -4.15
C TYR A 125 -0.28 0.61 -4.44
N LEU A 126 0.42 1.51 -3.75
CA LEU A 126 0.29 2.96 -3.98
C LEU A 126 0.79 3.39 -5.36
N ARG A 127 1.74 2.66 -5.96
CA ARG A 127 2.31 2.93 -7.29
C ARG A 127 1.54 2.30 -8.44
N SER A 128 0.71 1.31 -8.16
CA SER A 128 0.20 0.42 -9.21
C SER A 128 -1.25 0.64 -9.60
N PHE A 129 -1.79 1.84 -9.35
CA PHE A 129 -3.09 2.25 -9.89
C PHE A 129 -3.00 2.50 -11.39
N TYR A 130 -4.00 2.04 -12.14
CA TYR A 130 -4.11 2.26 -13.57
C TYR A 130 -5.56 2.52 -13.98
N LEU A 131 -5.75 3.19 -15.11
CA LEU A 131 -7.08 3.52 -15.65
C LEU A 131 -7.84 2.27 -16.05
N ASP A 132 -9.08 2.14 -15.55
CA ASP A 132 -10.02 1.08 -15.89
C ASP A 132 -11.45 1.63 -15.80
N GLU A 133 -12.00 2.01 -16.95
CA GLU A 133 -13.34 2.62 -17.07
C GLU A 133 -14.48 1.68 -16.64
N LYS A 134 -14.20 0.38 -16.46
CA LYS A 134 -15.20 -0.58 -15.96
C LYS A 134 -15.37 -0.50 -14.45
N ARG A 135 -14.43 0.12 -13.73
CA ARG A 135 -14.45 0.26 -12.27
C ARG A 135 -15.22 1.51 -11.85
N PRO A 136 -15.89 1.51 -10.68
CA PRO A 136 -16.69 2.65 -10.22
C PRO A 136 -15.94 3.98 -10.14
N PHE A 137 -14.64 3.94 -9.81
CA PHE A 137 -13.78 5.11 -9.71
C PHE A 137 -12.84 5.28 -10.93
N GLY A 138 -13.08 4.55 -12.02
CA GLY A 138 -12.29 4.65 -13.25
C GLY A 138 -10.84 4.14 -13.13
N VAL A 139 -10.50 3.47 -12.03
CA VAL A 139 -9.16 2.93 -11.77
C VAL A 139 -9.23 1.52 -11.19
N ASN A 140 -8.17 0.75 -11.44
CA ASN A 140 -7.93 -0.56 -10.86
C ASN A 140 -6.46 -0.66 -10.38
N ASN A 141 -6.07 -1.79 -9.79
CA ASN A 141 -4.74 -1.96 -9.20
C ASN A 141 -4.18 -3.37 -9.46
N ILE A 142 -2.89 -3.47 -9.83
CA ILE A 142 -2.29 -4.79 -10.17
C ILE A 142 -2.09 -5.67 -8.93
N VAL A 143 -1.81 -5.07 -7.78
CA VAL A 143 -1.54 -5.77 -6.51
C VAL A 143 -2.85 -6.17 -5.82
N PHE A 144 -3.90 -5.39 -6.04
CA PHE A 144 -5.24 -5.66 -5.51
C PHE A 144 -6.30 -5.47 -6.61
N PRO A 145 -6.51 -6.49 -7.45
CA PRO A 145 -7.51 -6.42 -8.52
C PRO A 145 -8.90 -6.15 -7.98
N ASP A 146 -9.69 -5.42 -8.76
CA ASP A 146 -11.05 -4.98 -8.42
C ASP A 146 -11.11 -4.12 -7.15
N VAL A 147 -10.05 -3.35 -6.91
CA VAL A 147 -9.98 -2.38 -5.81
C VAL A 147 -11.21 -1.48 -5.77
N GLY A 148 -11.72 -1.25 -4.56
CA GLY A 148 -12.82 -0.31 -4.28
C GLY A 148 -12.33 1.09 -3.85
N MET A 149 -11.03 1.26 -3.67
CA MET A 149 -10.39 2.52 -3.33
C MET A 149 -10.20 3.38 -4.59
N PRO A 150 -10.60 4.66 -4.60
CA PRO A 150 -10.16 5.59 -5.64
C PRO A 150 -8.65 5.81 -5.55
N HIS A 151 -8.02 6.26 -6.64
CA HIS A 151 -6.62 6.62 -6.61
C HIS A 151 -6.45 8.01 -5.97
N VAL A 152 -6.32 8.06 -4.64
CA VAL A 152 -6.29 9.34 -3.89
C VAL A 152 -5.04 10.19 -4.13
N LEU A 153 -3.98 9.62 -4.71
CA LEU A 153 -2.72 10.31 -5.03
C LEU A 153 -2.58 10.64 -6.52
N TRP A 154 -3.65 10.53 -7.31
CA TRP A 154 -3.60 10.67 -8.77
C TRP A 154 -3.05 12.00 -9.27
N GLU A 155 -3.28 13.10 -8.54
CA GLU A 155 -2.70 14.40 -8.91
C GLU A 155 -1.18 14.40 -8.76
N LEU A 156 -0.63 13.64 -7.80
CA LEU A 156 0.80 13.53 -7.59
C LEU A 156 1.44 12.60 -8.63
N GLN A 157 0.81 11.45 -8.90
CA GLN A 157 1.35 10.42 -9.80
C GLN A 157 1.13 10.74 -11.28
N GLY A 158 -0.01 11.34 -11.61
CA GLY A 158 -0.56 11.31 -12.96
C GLY A 158 -1.39 10.05 -13.20
N SER A 159 -1.66 9.75 -14.47
CA SER A 159 -2.45 8.58 -14.88
C SER A 159 -1.66 7.67 -15.81
N GLN A 160 -1.94 6.38 -15.74
CA GLN A 160 -1.26 5.34 -16.52
C GLN A 160 -2.23 4.22 -16.88
N LYS A 161 -1.91 3.46 -17.93
CA LYS A 161 -2.60 2.22 -18.32
C LYS A 161 -1.72 1.03 -18.03
N ALA A 162 -2.32 -0.08 -17.64
CA ALA A 162 -1.61 -1.34 -17.51
C ALA A 162 -1.65 -2.11 -18.84
N VAL A 163 -0.47 -2.55 -19.30
CA VAL A 163 -0.33 -3.43 -20.46
C VAL A 163 -0.14 -4.86 -19.95
N PHE A 164 -0.92 -5.79 -20.50
CA PHE A 164 -0.87 -7.21 -20.16
C PHE A 164 -0.45 -8.02 -21.38
N LYS A 165 0.30 -9.09 -21.14
CA LYS A 165 0.71 -10.07 -22.15
C LYS A 165 0.15 -11.45 -21.81
N LEU A 166 -0.22 -12.21 -22.84
CA LEU A 166 -0.59 -13.61 -22.69
C LEU A 166 0.67 -14.45 -22.47
N VAL A 167 0.71 -15.18 -21.36
CA VAL A 167 1.75 -16.14 -21.05
C VAL A 167 1.12 -17.50 -20.77
N LYS A 168 1.87 -18.58 -21.01
CA LYS A 168 1.45 -19.92 -20.64
C LYS A 168 1.71 -20.15 -19.15
N ASP A 169 0.70 -20.55 -18.39
CA ASP A 169 0.88 -21.01 -17.01
C ASP A 169 1.55 -22.39 -16.96
N SER A 170 1.82 -22.89 -15.75
CA SER A 170 2.42 -24.22 -15.55
C SER A 170 1.57 -25.39 -16.09
N ALA A 171 0.29 -25.15 -16.38
CA ALA A 171 -0.65 -26.11 -16.94
C ALA A 171 -0.87 -25.93 -18.45
N GLY A 172 -0.22 -24.96 -19.10
CA GLY A 172 -0.33 -24.68 -20.53
C GLY A 172 -1.54 -23.82 -20.93
N ASN A 173 -2.25 -23.22 -19.97
CA ASN A 173 -3.33 -22.28 -20.25
C ASN A 173 -2.76 -20.88 -20.52
N ASP A 174 -3.42 -20.12 -21.39
CA ASP A 174 -3.11 -18.70 -21.56
C ASP A 174 -3.63 -17.91 -20.36
N VAL A 175 -2.74 -17.19 -19.69
CA VAL A 175 -3.06 -16.27 -18.60
C VAL A 175 -2.50 -14.89 -18.93
N GLU A 176 -3.30 -13.85 -18.67
CA GLU A 176 -2.82 -12.47 -18.77
C GLU A 176 -1.87 -12.18 -17.60
N LYS A 177 -0.66 -11.74 -17.93
CA LYS A 177 0.33 -11.30 -16.96
C LYS A 177 0.67 -9.84 -17.22
N PHE A 178 0.68 -9.05 -16.15
CA PHE A 178 1.13 -7.66 -16.21
C PHE A 178 2.54 -7.59 -16.82
N ASP A 179 2.74 -6.65 -17.74
CA ASP A 179 4.01 -6.42 -18.40
C ASP A 179 4.62 -5.09 -17.96
N HIS A 180 3.95 -3.97 -18.22
CA HIS A 180 4.41 -2.64 -17.83
C HIS A 180 3.25 -1.63 -17.77
N PHE A 181 3.54 -0.45 -17.24
CA PHE A 181 2.65 0.70 -17.30
C PHE A 181 3.02 1.63 -18.46
N GLU A 182 2.01 2.12 -19.17
CA GLU A 182 2.14 3.19 -20.15
C GLU A 182 1.59 4.50 -19.56
N PRO A 183 2.40 5.58 -19.47
CA PRO A 183 1.93 6.86 -18.96
C PRO A 183 0.88 7.47 -19.90
N VAL A 184 -0.16 8.06 -19.32
CA VAL A 184 -1.25 8.73 -20.04
C VAL A 184 -1.25 10.23 -19.79
N SER A 185 -1.02 10.65 -18.54
CA SER A 185 -0.87 12.06 -18.19
C SER A 185 0.17 12.21 -17.08
N GLU A 186 0.91 13.32 -17.12
CA GLU A 186 1.85 13.68 -16.07
C GLU A 186 1.12 14.08 -14.78
N GLY A 187 1.73 13.74 -13.64
CA GLY A 187 1.33 14.24 -12.33
C GLY A 187 2.08 15.51 -11.94
N LEU A 188 1.83 15.99 -10.74
CA LEU A 188 2.55 17.11 -10.14
C LEU A 188 3.99 16.75 -9.75
N LEU A 189 4.28 15.46 -9.58
CA LEU A 189 5.60 14.96 -9.20
C LEU A 189 6.22 14.16 -10.35
N SER A 190 7.54 14.19 -10.44
CA SER A 190 8.28 13.22 -11.25
C SER A 190 8.09 11.80 -10.70
N PRO A 191 8.32 10.74 -11.50
CA PRO A 191 8.20 9.37 -11.03
C PRO A 191 9.05 9.07 -9.78
N ALA A 192 10.26 9.63 -9.71
CA ALA A 192 11.16 9.43 -8.55
C ALA A 192 10.65 10.14 -7.30
N GLU A 193 10.07 11.34 -7.43
CA GLU A 193 9.46 12.06 -6.30
C GLU A 193 8.18 11.36 -5.83
N TYR A 194 7.37 10.84 -6.75
CA TYR A 194 6.20 10.04 -6.38
C TYR A 194 6.58 8.74 -5.68
N ASP A 195 7.64 8.09 -6.14
CA ASP A 195 8.20 6.91 -5.45
C ASP A 195 8.62 7.25 -4.03
N GLN A 196 9.22 8.42 -3.80
CA GLN A 196 9.54 8.88 -2.45
C GLN A 196 8.29 9.07 -1.60
N VAL A 197 7.21 9.66 -2.14
CA VAL A 197 5.92 9.78 -1.43
C VAL A 197 5.36 8.42 -1.04
N ALA A 198 5.40 7.45 -1.95
CA ALA A 198 4.95 6.08 -1.67
C ALA A 198 5.81 5.40 -0.59
N ARG A 199 7.13 5.62 -0.58
CA ARG A 199 8.03 5.12 0.48
C ARG A 199 7.76 5.82 1.81
N ASP A 200 7.62 7.14 1.82
CA ASP A 200 7.34 7.91 3.04
C ASP A 200 6.01 7.44 3.70
N LEU A 201 5.02 7.02 2.91
CA LEU A 201 3.72 6.50 3.37
C LEU A 201 3.74 5.05 3.88
N THR A 202 4.83 4.32 3.67
CA THR A 202 4.93 2.86 3.91
C THR A 202 5.60 2.54 5.24
#